data_AF-A0A7V3G069-F1
#
_entry.id   AF-A0A7V3G069-F1
#
_cell.length_a   1.000
_cell.length_b   1.000
_cell.length_c   1.000
_cell.angle_alpha   90.00
_cell.angle_beta   90.00
_cell.angle_gamma   90.00
#
_symmetry.space_group_name_H-M   'P 1'
#
loop_
_entity.id
_entity.type
_entity.pdbx_description
1 polymer ?
#
loop_
_entity_poly.entity_id
_entity_poly.type
_entity_poly.pdbx_seq_one_letter_code
_entity_poly.pdbx_strand_id
1 'polypeptide(L)'
;MLTSHTRPSRNWSSQPFAEIPVPGTQSEKQVSSGAAYLASRKAAFAEKESRCREATEAGDQLREAFTGLAVQCQIESASASENMVSLYFLIKTEDVEPFRARFRQVQKTCVHKLLLTGPWPPYSFVVPVDFETRAQGSCSLMP
;
A
#
# COMPACT_ATOMS: atom_id res chain seq x y z
N MET A 1 56.62 -10.54 -28.51
CA MET A 1 56.93 -11.48 -27.42
C MET A 1 56.37 -10.92 -26.12
N LEU A 2 55.72 -11.76 -25.33
CA LEU A 2 54.68 -11.48 -24.33
C LEU A 2 55.17 -10.63 -23.14
N THR A 3 54.46 -9.55 -22.83
CA THR A 3 54.58 -8.82 -21.55
C THR A 3 53.68 -9.49 -20.51
N SER A 4 54.31 -10.22 -19.60
CA SER A 4 53.73 -10.86 -18.42
C SER A 4 53.06 -9.84 -17.51
N HIS A 5 51.73 -9.95 -17.33
CA HIS A 5 50.99 -9.22 -16.30
C HIS A 5 51.01 -10.00 -14.99
N THR A 6 51.78 -9.48 -14.03
CA THR A 6 51.87 -9.98 -12.65
C THR A 6 50.59 -9.61 -11.90
N ARG A 7 49.81 -10.61 -11.49
CA ARG A 7 48.59 -10.44 -10.67
C ARG A 7 49.03 -10.21 -9.21
N PRO A 8 48.62 -9.13 -8.52
CA PRO A 8 48.96 -8.98 -7.11
C PRO A 8 48.11 -9.94 -6.26
N SER A 9 48.82 -10.82 -5.57
CA SER A 9 48.30 -11.76 -4.57
C SER A 9 47.74 -10.97 -3.38
N ARG A 10 46.43 -11.06 -3.16
CA ARG A 10 45.75 -10.44 -2.03
C ARG A 10 45.91 -11.37 -0.83
N ASN A 11 46.93 -11.12 0.01
CA ASN A 11 47.06 -11.80 1.29
C ASN A 11 45.88 -11.39 2.19
N TRP A 12 45.24 -12.36 2.85
CA TRP A 12 44.17 -12.10 3.84
C TRP A 12 44.62 -12.68 5.17
N SER A 13 45.75 -12.24 5.70
CA SER A 13 46.21 -12.81 6.96
C SER A 13 46.87 -11.75 7.81
N SER A 14 46.24 -11.53 8.97
CA SER A 14 46.76 -10.86 10.16
C SER A 14 46.47 -9.37 10.27
N GLN A 15 45.23 -9.03 10.63
CA GLN A 15 45.00 -7.94 11.58
C GLN A 15 44.42 -8.52 12.89
N PRO A 16 44.95 -8.16 14.07
CA PRO A 16 44.36 -8.53 15.34
C PRO A 16 42.98 -7.90 15.46
N PHE A 17 41.98 -8.72 15.82
CA PHE A 17 40.60 -8.31 16.03
C PHE A 17 40.56 -7.29 17.17
N ALA A 18 40.42 -6.01 16.85
CA ALA A 18 40.17 -4.98 17.84
C ALA A 18 38.82 -5.30 18.51
N GLU A 19 38.87 -5.68 19.79
CA GLU A 19 37.69 -5.86 20.64
C GLU A 19 36.79 -4.62 20.56
N ILE A 20 35.61 -4.80 20.00
CA ILE A 20 34.54 -3.81 20.08
C ILE A 20 34.04 -3.81 21.53
N PRO A 21 33.96 -2.65 22.21
CA PRO A 21 33.38 -2.59 23.55
C PRO A 21 31.92 -3.00 23.47
N VAL A 22 31.58 -4.14 24.07
CA VAL A 22 30.21 -4.64 24.17
C VAL A 22 29.40 -3.64 25.02
N PRO A 23 28.36 -2.99 24.47
CA PRO A 23 27.47 -2.18 25.30
C PRO A 23 26.82 -3.11 26.33
N GLY A 24 26.97 -2.73 27.60
CA GLY A 24 26.53 -3.51 28.75
C GLY A 24 25.13 -4.09 28.57
N THR A 25 25.07 -5.40 28.72
CA THR A 25 23.87 -6.22 28.84
C THR A 25 23.12 -5.83 30.12
N GLN A 26 22.37 -4.74 30.08
CA GLN A 26 21.27 -4.49 31.02
C GLN A 26 19.95 -4.62 30.27
N SER A 27 19.78 -5.80 29.67
CA SER A 27 18.44 -6.31 29.36
C SER A 27 17.90 -6.84 30.68
N GLU A 28 17.08 -6.02 31.35
CA GLU A 28 16.14 -6.49 32.35
C GLU A 28 15.31 -7.60 31.69
N LYS A 29 15.71 -8.84 32.00
CA LYS A 29 15.10 -10.08 31.55
C LYS A 29 13.70 -10.18 32.14
N GLN A 30 12.71 -9.58 31.47
CA GLN A 30 11.41 -10.21 31.45
C GLN A 30 11.53 -11.43 30.53
N VAL A 31 11.85 -12.59 31.12
CA VAL A 31 11.90 -13.88 30.42
C VAL A 31 10.47 -14.24 30.01
N SER A 32 9.92 -13.59 28.98
CA SER A 32 8.83 -14.19 28.24
C SER A 32 9.42 -15.40 27.54
N SER A 33 8.96 -16.61 27.88
CA SER A 33 9.36 -17.82 27.16
C SER A 33 9.19 -17.59 25.64
N GLY A 34 9.99 -18.25 24.80
CA GLY A 34 9.83 -18.12 23.34
C GLY A 34 8.39 -18.38 22.88
N ALA A 35 7.67 -19.25 23.60
CA ALA A 35 6.23 -19.48 23.43
C ALA A 35 5.38 -18.23 23.70
N ALA A 36 5.65 -17.48 24.77
CA ALA A 36 4.94 -16.23 25.09
C ALA A 36 5.20 -15.13 24.02
N TYR A 37 6.43 -15.03 23.52
CA TYR A 37 6.76 -14.11 22.42
C TYR A 37 5.99 -14.46 21.14
N LEU A 38 6.00 -15.74 20.74
CA LEU A 38 5.27 -16.20 19.56
C LEU A 38 3.75 -16.04 19.72
N ALA A 39 3.21 -16.29 20.91
CA ALA A 39 1.80 -16.06 21.22
C ALA A 39 1.42 -14.58 21.07
N SER A 40 2.24 -13.67 21.61
CA SER A 40 2.04 -12.23 21.48
C SER A 40 2.11 -11.76 20.02
N ARG A 41 3.10 -12.24 19.25
CA ARG A 41 3.21 -11.95 17.81
C ARG A 41 1.98 -12.46 17.06
N LYS A 42 1.54 -13.69 17.31
CA LYS A 42 0.35 -14.28 16.68
C LYS A 42 -0.90 -13.44 16.97
N ALA A 43 -1.08 -13.01 18.21
CA ALA A 43 -2.20 -12.16 18.60
C ALA A 43 -2.17 -10.81 17.85
N ALA A 44 -1.01 -10.16 17.76
CA ALA A 44 -0.85 -8.90 17.04
C ALA A 44 -1.15 -9.04 15.53
N PHE A 45 -0.73 -10.14 14.91
CA PHE A 45 -1.05 -10.41 13.50
C PHE A 45 -2.54 -10.68 13.30
N ALA A 46 -3.17 -11.47 14.17
CA ALA A 46 -4.60 -11.75 14.09
C ALA A 46 -5.45 -10.49 14.25
N GLU A 47 -5.08 -9.60 15.19
CA GLU A 47 -5.76 -8.32 15.39
C GLU A 47 -5.59 -7.39 14.18
N LYS A 48 -4.40 -7.37 13.57
CA LYS A 48 -4.14 -6.61 12.34
C LYS A 48 -4.94 -7.15 11.15
N GLU A 49 -5.04 -8.46 11.02
CA GLU A 49 -5.84 -9.12 9.98
C GLU A 49 -7.33 -8.82 10.15
N SER A 50 -7.87 -8.91 11.37
CA SER A 50 -9.28 -8.54 11.66
C SER A 50 -9.58 -7.12 11.25
N ARG A 51 -8.71 -6.16 11.64
CA ARG A 51 -8.86 -4.75 11.28
C ARG A 51 -8.83 -4.52 9.77
N CYS A 52 -7.92 -5.20 9.06
CA CYS A 52 -7.84 -5.11 7.59
C CYS A 52 -9.11 -5.66 6.92
N ARG A 53 -9.63 -6.78 7.43
CA ARG A 53 -10.88 -7.38 6.94
C ARG A 53 -12.08 -6.46 7.19
N GLU A 54 -12.24 -5.95 8.40
CA GLU A 54 -13.30 -5.01 8.76
C GLU A 54 -13.27 -3.74 7.90
N ALA A 55 -12.07 -3.18 7.68
CA ALA A 55 -11.87 -2.03 6.81
C ALA A 55 -12.28 -2.32 5.35
N THR A 56 -11.91 -3.50 4.84
CA THR A 56 -12.26 -3.94 3.49
C THR A 56 -13.77 -4.13 3.34
N GLU A 57 -14.41 -4.82 4.30
CA GLU A 57 -15.86 -5.05 4.32
C GLU A 57 -16.63 -3.72 4.38
N ALA A 58 -16.19 -2.77 5.22
CA ALA A 58 -16.80 -1.44 5.29
C ALA A 58 -16.65 -0.67 3.96
N GLY A 59 -15.48 -0.76 3.31
CA GLY A 59 -15.23 -0.17 2.00
C GLY A 59 -16.13 -0.76 0.91
N ASP A 60 -16.31 -2.09 0.90
CA ASP A 60 -17.17 -2.79 -0.05
C ASP A 60 -18.65 -2.43 0.15
N GLN A 61 -19.13 -2.37 1.40
CA GLN A 61 -20.49 -1.94 1.73
C GLN A 61 -20.76 -0.51 1.29
N LEU A 62 -19.80 0.40 1.49
CA LEU A 62 -19.90 1.77 1.02
C LEU A 62 -19.95 1.81 -0.51
N ARG A 63 -19.06 1.10 -1.20
CA ARG A 63 -19.08 1.00 -2.67
C ARG A 63 -20.45 0.55 -3.17
N GLU A 64 -21.01 -0.50 -2.57
CA GLU A 64 -22.33 -1.02 -2.93
C GLU A 64 -23.43 0.03 -2.73
N ALA A 65 -23.41 0.78 -1.63
CA ALA A 65 -24.39 1.81 -1.31
C ALA A 65 -24.46 2.98 -2.32
N PHE A 66 -23.38 3.19 -3.09
CA PHE A 66 -23.27 4.21 -4.15
C PHE A 66 -23.32 3.63 -5.57
N THR A 67 -23.61 2.33 -5.72
CA THR A 67 -23.79 1.69 -7.04
C THR A 67 -24.86 2.42 -7.84
N GLY A 68 -24.55 2.74 -9.11
CA GLY A 68 -25.46 3.47 -10.00
C GLY A 68 -25.36 5.01 -9.91
N LEU A 69 -24.70 5.56 -8.89
CA LEU A 69 -24.41 7.00 -8.79
C LEU A 69 -22.96 7.34 -9.17
N ALA A 70 -22.06 6.36 -9.16
CA ALA A 70 -20.68 6.52 -9.57
C ALA A 70 -20.41 5.79 -10.89
N VAL A 71 -19.69 6.45 -11.80
CA VAL A 71 -19.15 5.88 -13.04
C VAL A 71 -18.03 4.90 -12.72
N GLN A 72 -17.18 5.25 -11.75
CA GLN A 72 -16.07 4.42 -11.31
C GLN A 72 -15.84 4.63 -9.81
N CYS A 73 -15.42 3.58 -9.12
CA CYS A 73 -15.03 3.62 -7.71
C CYS A 73 -13.68 2.94 -7.55
N GLN A 74 -12.77 3.57 -6.80
CA GLN A 74 -11.50 2.99 -6.39
C GLN A 74 -11.44 2.99 -4.86
N ILE A 75 -10.96 1.89 -4.29
CA ILE A 75 -10.75 1.73 -2.85
C ILE A 75 -9.25 1.66 -2.62
N GLU A 76 -8.76 2.53 -1.76
CA GLU A 76 -7.41 2.51 -1.24
C GLU A 76 -7.49 2.14 0.24
N SER A 77 -7.11 0.90 0.55
CA SER A 77 -6.98 0.47 1.94
C SER A 77 -5.72 1.10 2.52
N ALA A 78 -5.86 1.77 3.66
CA ALA A 78 -4.69 2.32 4.31
C ALA A 78 -3.76 1.20 4.81
N SER A 79 -2.51 1.58 5.04
CA SER A 79 -1.52 0.68 5.62
C SER A 79 -2.04 0.15 6.95
N ALA A 80 -1.60 -1.03 7.38
CA ALA A 80 -2.09 -1.65 8.61
C ALA A 80 -1.90 -0.86 9.92
N SER A 81 -1.15 0.25 9.88
CA SER A 81 -1.02 1.22 10.96
C SER A 81 -2.12 2.28 10.98
N GLU A 82 -2.86 2.43 9.89
CA GLU A 82 -3.86 3.46 9.67
C GLU A 82 -5.26 2.80 9.65
N ASN A 83 -6.10 3.13 10.63
CA ASN A 83 -7.48 2.64 10.71
C ASN A 83 -8.43 3.42 9.77
N MET A 84 -7.96 3.80 8.58
CA MET A 84 -8.69 4.64 7.64
C MET A 84 -8.83 3.93 6.30
N VAL A 85 -9.93 4.16 5.59
CA VAL A 85 -10.11 3.67 4.22
C VAL A 85 -10.48 4.86 3.36
N SER A 86 -9.77 5.02 2.25
CA SER A 86 -10.04 6.08 1.28
C SER A 86 -10.80 5.49 0.10
N LEU A 87 -11.93 6.10 -0.24
CA LEU A 87 -12.72 5.74 -1.42
C LEU A 87 -12.77 6.95 -2.36
N TYR A 88 -12.46 6.71 -3.62
CA TYR A 88 -12.53 7.70 -4.68
C TYR A 88 -13.66 7.35 -5.62
N PHE A 89 -14.55 8.31 -5.87
CA PHE A 89 -15.70 8.14 -6.76
C PHE A 89 -15.57 9.09 -7.95
N LEU A 90 -15.66 8.54 -9.16
CA LEU A 90 -15.84 9.29 -10.37
C LEU A 90 -17.35 9.39 -10.64
N ILE A 91 -17.89 10.60 -10.63
CA ILE A 91 -19.33 10.87 -10.69
C ILE A 91 -19.59 11.83 -11.84
N LYS A 92 -20.71 11.69 -12.54
CA LYS A 92 -21.13 12.66 -13.55
C LYS A 92 -21.54 13.97 -12.86
N THR A 93 -21.32 15.10 -13.51
CA THR A 93 -21.57 16.41 -12.90
C THR A 93 -23.03 16.59 -12.45
N GLU A 94 -23.99 16.04 -13.21
CA GLU A 94 -25.42 16.04 -12.89
C GLU A 94 -25.78 15.21 -11.64
N ASP A 95 -24.98 14.21 -11.30
CA ASP A 95 -25.26 13.25 -10.22
C ASP A 95 -24.58 13.63 -8.89
N VAL A 96 -23.85 14.75 -8.83
CA VAL A 96 -23.11 15.20 -7.64
C VAL A 96 -24.03 15.48 -6.44
N GLU A 97 -25.14 16.18 -6.66
CA GLU A 97 -26.09 16.47 -5.58
C GLU A 97 -26.87 15.23 -5.10
N PRO A 98 -27.38 14.36 -5.99
CA PRO A 98 -27.89 13.04 -5.62
C PRO A 98 -26.88 12.22 -4.79
N PHE A 99 -25.60 12.22 -5.19
CA PHE A 99 -24.53 11.55 -4.46
C PHE A 99 -24.35 12.13 -3.05
N ARG A 100 -24.31 13.46 -2.92
CA ARG A 100 -24.19 14.16 -1.62
C ARG A 100 -25.40 13.91 -0.71
N ALA A 101 -26.60 13.81 -1.28
CA ALA A 101 -27.80 13.44 -0.53
C ALA A 101 -27.72 12.00 -0.03
N ARG A 102 -27.30 11.06 -0.89
CA ARG A 102 -27.09 9.66 -0.51
C ARG A 102 -26.01 9.51 0.57
N PHE A 103 -24.90 10.23 0.45
CA PHE A 103 -23.84 10.25 1.46
C PHE A 103 -24.36 10.68 2.83
N ARG A 104 -25.15 11.75 2.89
CA ARG A 104 -25.77 12.22 4.13
C ARG A 104 -26.74 11.20 4.75
N GLN A 105 -27.40 10.36 3.95
CA GLN A 105 -28.23 9.28 4.46
C GLN A 105 -27.38 8.15 5.04
N VAL A 106 -26.37 7.69 4.28
CA VAL A 106 -25.45 6.62 4.70
C VAL A 106 -24.69 7.02 5.97
N GLN A 107 -24.27 8.28 6.08
CA GLN A 107 -23.58 8.80 7.26
C GLN A 107 -24.41 8.70 8.56
N LYS A 108 -25.75 8.71 8.47
CA LYS A 108 -26.62 8.56 9.65
C LYS A 108 -26.72 7.12 10.15
N THR A 109 -26.53 6.16 9.26
CA THR A 109 -26.67 4.73 9.55
C THR A 109 -25.32 4.02 9.69
N CYS A 110 -24.24 4.64 9.22
CA CYS A 110 -22.90 4.07 9.30
C CYS A 110 -22.36 4.18 10.72
N VAL A 111 -21.77 3.08 11.21
CA VAL A 111 -21.10 3.03 12.51
C VAL A 111 -19.76 3.78 12.47
N HIS A 112 -19.13 3.86 11.29
CA HIS A 112 -17.85 4.51 11.09
C HIS A 112 -17.99 6.00 10.80
N LYS A 113 -16.96 6.77 11.17
CA LYS A 113 -16.88 8.19 10.84
C LYS A 113 -16.57 8.36 9.36
N LEU A 114 -17.55 8.84 8.59
CA LEU A 114 -17.37 9.15 7.17
C LEU A 114 -16.96 10.61 6.96
N LEU A 115 -16.02 10.84 6.05
CA LEU A 115 -15.61 12.15 5.58
C LEU A 115 -15.71 12.20 4.05
N LEU A 116 -16.39 13.21 3.53
CA LEU A 116 -16.44 13.49 2.10
C LEU A 116 -15.55 14.69 1.78
N THR A 117 -14.64 14.53 0.82
CA THR A 117 -13.78 15.61 0.33
C THR A 117 -14.08 15.87 -1.15
N GLY A 118 -14.00 17.14 -1.58
CA GLY A 118 -14.20 17.52 -2.99
C GLY A 118 -15.56 18.16 -3.31
N PRO A 119 -15.81 18.51 -4.58
CA PRO A 119 -15.28 17.85 -5.79
C PRO A 119 -13.84 18.23 -6.13
N TRP A 120 -13.04 17.23 -6.50
CA TRP A 120 -11.67 17.40 -7.00
C TRP A 120 -11.60 16.99 -8.47
N PRO A 121 -10.65 17.52 -9.27
CA PRO A 121 -10.40 17.01 -10.61
C PRO A 121 -10.06 15.50 -10.56
N PRO A 122 -10.36 14.73 -11.63
CA PRO A 122 -10.31 13.27 -11.61
C PRO A 122 -8.88 12.70 -11.73
N TYR A 123 -7.91 13.26 -11.02
CA TYR A 123 -6.50 12.84 -11.08
C TYR A 123 -6.31 11.37 -10.72
N SER A 124 -7.10 10.83 -9.78
CA SER A 124 -7.05 9.40 -9.38
C SER A 124 -7.47 8.43 -10.48
N PHE A 125 -8.09 8.92 -11.56
CA PHE A 125 -8.63 8.09 -12.64
C PHE A 125 -7.87 8.24 -13.97
N VAL A 126 -6.89 9.15 -14.05
CA VAL A 126 -6.07 9.32 -15.26
C VAL A 126 -4.87 8.38 -15.17
N VAL A 127 -4.90 7.29 -15.94
CA VAL A 127 -3.70 6.47 -16.19
C VAL A 127 -2.84 7.21 -17.22
N PRO A 128 -1.53 7.41 -16.99
CA PRO A 128 -0.65 7.93 -18.02
C PRO A 128 -0.68 6.98 -19.22
N VAL A 129 -1.08 7.53 -20.37
CA VAL A 129 -1.03 6.81 -21.63
C VAL A 129 0.45 6.80 -22.05
N ASP A 130 1.09 5.64 -22.04
CA ASP A 130 2.42 5.50 -22.63
C ASP A 130 2.30 5.78 -24.13
N PHE A 131 2.81 6.93 -24.57
CA PHE A 131 2.76 7.37 -25.97
C PHE A 131 3.72 6.57 -26.89
N GLU A 132 4.39 5.54 -26.38
CA GLU A 132 5.43 4.78 -27.09
C GLU A 132 4.92 3.46 -27.68
N THR A 133 3.93 3.50 -28.59
CA THR A 133 3.76 2.38 -29.56
C THR A 133 3.11 2.82 -30.88
N ARG A 134 3.56 3.94 -31.44
CA ARG A 134 3.20 4.37 -32.82
C ARG A 134 4.37 4.48 -33.79
N ALA A 135 5.52 3.88 -33.44
CA ALA A 135 6.73 3.91 -34.27
C ALA A 135 7.25 2.53 -34.71
N GLN A 136 6.38 1.51 -34.84
CA GLN A 136 6.72 0.30 -35.60
C GLN A 136 5.67 -0.01 -36.69
N GLY A 137 5.96 0.48 -37.89
CA GLY A 137 5.85 -0.32 -39.12
C GLY A 137 4.47 -0.49 -39.75
N SER A 138 3.96 0.56 -40.40
CA SER A 138 3.12 0.41 -41.60
C SER A 138 3.84 1.03 -42.79
N CYS A 139 4.44 0.17 -43.63
CA CYS A 139 4.83 0.41 -45.03
C CYS A 139 5.39 -0.94 -45.54
N SER A 140 5.01 -1.57 -46.64
CA SER A 140 3.97 -1.41 -47.65
C SER A 140 4.05 -2.65 -48.55
N LEU A 141 2.91 -3.05 -49.13
CA LEU A 141 2.73 -3.79 -50.40
C LEU A 141 3.34 -5.18 -50.61
N MET A 142 2.44 -6.15 -50.82
CA MET A 142 2.62 -7.32 -51.70
C MET A 142 2.61 -6.87 -53.18
N PRO A 143 3.14 -7.70 -54.10
CA PRO A 143 2.34 -8.78 -54.69
C PRO A 143 2.96 -10.17 -54.56
#